data_AF-A0A662GZJ3-F1
#
_entry.id   AF-A0A662GZJ3-F1
#
_cell.length_a   1.000
_cell.length_b   1.000
_cell.length_c   1.000
_cell.angle_alpha   90.00
_cell.angle_beta   90.00
_cell.angle_gamma   90.00
#
_symmetry.space_group_name_H-M   'P 1'
#
loop_
_entity.id
_entity.type
_entity.pdbx_description
1 polymer ?
#
loop_
_entity_poly.entity_id
_entity_poly.type
_entity_poly.pdbx_seq_one_letter_code
_entity_poly.pdbx_strand_id
1 'polypeptide(L)'
;YIGLRRWWFVKEQYDNALYRDYCREMLIGFSEILLENGVRRFEVIGLGLSPSCGYRETQSDETWGGRPRSVDVTRNVKQGSGVWIEVLEEVFKSYGFAFNIYDLPPPLIYPEERSVGTSSYPKTYEESLKELCERLGYNYERLLAKSYHPIGFDVDRRSKKILLAPLEFASKFDETLDRYVEDGFGLILVPRSNVMTHERRALLDAIVRQVENHIKAGYRVFIHEDDGSRLFRELLKLLGERGLLESIPHI
;
A
#
# COMPACT_ATOMS: atom_id res chain seq x y z
N TYR A 1 -0.80 -11.16 6.53
CA TYR A 1 -2.08 -11.83 6.81
C TYR A 1 -2.54 -12.77 5.68
N ILE A 2 -2.98 -12.29 4.50
CA ILE A 2 -3.67 -13.15 3.48
C ILE A 2 -2.80 -13.51 2.24
N GLY A 3 -1.59 -12.96 2.12
CA GLY A 3 -0.67 -13.25 0.99
C GLY A 3 -1.03 -12.54 -0.33
N LEU A 4 -0.19 -12.70 -1.36
CA LEU A 4 -0.27 -11.93 -2.61
C LEU A 4 -1.20 -12.54 -3.67
N ARG A 5 -1.58 -13.81 -3.54
CA ARG A 5 -2.40 -14.55 -4.54
C ARG A 5 -3.87 -14.66 -4.17
N ARG A 6 -4.33 -13.88 -3.19
CA ARG A 6 -5.75 -13.81 -2.84
C ARG A 6 -6.56 -13.20 -3.98
N TRP A 7 -7.79 -13.65 -4.14
CA TRP A 7 -8.69 -13.12 -5.16
C TRP A 7 -10.10 -13.04 -4.59
N TRP A 8 -10.84 -12.01 -5.02
CA TRP A 8 -12.29 -11.83 -4.77
C TRP A 8 -12.66 -11.83 -3.29
N PHE A 9 -11.89 -11.10 -2.47
CA PHE A 9 -12.26 -10.83 -1.09
C PHE A 9 -13.21 -9.64 -1.01
N VAL A 10 -14.18 -9.71 -0.12
CA VAL A 10 -14.99 -8.57 0.34
C VAL A 10 -14.66 -8.21 1.79
N LYS A 11 -15.20 -7.09 2.27
CA LYS A 11 -14.98 -6.54 3.62
C LYS A 11 -15.23 -7.58 4.70
N GLU A 12 -16.31 -8.33 4.61
CA GLU A 12 -16.74 -9.31 5.62
C GLU A 12 -15.73 -10.44 5.82
N GLN A 13 -14.93 -10.77 4.80
CA GLN A 13 -13.86 -11.77 4.91
C GLN A 13 -12.59 -11.23 5.59
N TYR A 14 -12.44 -9.90 5.59
CA TYR A 14 -11.42 -9.21 6.37
C TYR A 14 -11.89 -8.87 7.78
N ASP A 15 -13.17 -8.57 7.95
CA ASP A 15 -13.72 -8.03 9.19
C ASP A 15 -13.92 -9.13 10.24
N ASN A 16 -12.80 -9.58 10.79
CA ASN A 16 -12.73 -10.51 11.90
C ASN A 16 -11.77 -9.97 12.96
N ALA A 17 -11.95 -10.43 14.19
CA ALA A 17 -11.18 -9.96 15.35
C ALA A 17 -9.66 -10.07 15.12
N LEU A 18 -9.18 -11.20 14.59
CA LEU A 18 -7.75 -11.43 14.38
C LEU A 18 -7.14 -10.47 13.35
N TYR A 19 -7.86 -10.17 12.26
CA TYR A 19 -7.38 -9.20 11.28
C TYR A 19 -7.39 -7.78 11.84
N ARG A 20 -8.45 -7.40 12.58
CA ARG A 20 -8.53 -6.08 13.22
C ARG A 20 -7.43 -5.88 14.25
N ASP A 21 -7.12 -6.90 15.05
CA ASP A 21 -6.03 -6.87 16.02
C ASP A 21 -4.68 -6.74 15.32
N TYR A 22 -4.47 -7.49 14.24
CA TYR A 22 -3.29 -7.35 13.39
C TYR A 22 -3.16 -5.93 12.81
N CYS A 23 -4.24 -5.34 12.28
CA CYS A 23 -4.23 -3.96 11.81
C CYS A 23 -3.83 -2.99 12.93
N ARG A 24 -4.44 -3.14 14.11
CA ARG A 24 -4.21 -2.25 15.26
C ARG A 24 -2.75 -2.30 15.72
N GLU A 25 -2.17 -3.49 15.84
CA GLU A 25 -0.77 -3.67 16.21
C GLU A 25 0.18 -2.97 15.23
N MET A 26 -0.04 -3.14 13.92
CA MET A 26 0.77 -2.46 12.90
C MET A 26 0.61 -0.95 12.96
N LEU A 27 -0.62 -0.47 13.11
CA LEU A 27 -0.94 0.97 13.14
C LEU A 27 -0.39 1.66 14.39
N ILE A 28 -0.34 0.97 15.53
CA ILE A 28 0.36 1.45 16.72
C ILE A 28 1.86 1.59 16.41
N GLY A 29 2.49 0.57 15.85
CA GLY A 29 3.91 0.62 15.46
C GLY A 29 4.22 1.80 14.52
N PHE A 30 3.39 2.02 13.50
CA PHE A 30 3.50 3.19 12.62
C PHE A 30 3.27 4.50 13.36
N SER A 31 2.28 4.59 14.26
CA SER A 31 1.99 5.80 15.02
C SER A 31 3.15 6.22 15.91
N GLU A 32 3.77 5.26 16.59
CA GLU A 32 4.97 5.52 17.40
C GLU A 32 6.14 6.02 16.55
N ILE A 33 6.32 5.45 15.35
CA ILE A 33 7.37 5.87 14.43
C ILE A 33 7.10 7.29 13.91
N LEU A 34 5.86 7.62 13.55
CA LEU A 34 5.48 8.97 13.13
C LEU A 34 5.79 10.00 14.23
N LEU A 35 5.42 9.70 15.48
CA LEU A 35 5.73 10.55 16.63
C LEU A 35 7.24 10.71 16.88
N GLU A 36 8.01 9.62 16.80
CA GLU A 36 9.47 9.67 16.92
C GLU A 36 10.11 10.62 15.89
N ASN A 37 9.55 10.65 14.68
CA ASN A 37 10.01 11.52 13.60
C ASN A 37 9.34 12.91 13.60
N GLY A 38 8.57 13.27 14.63
CA GLY A 38 7.91 14.57 14.73
C GLY A 38 6.77 14.79 13.75
N VAL A 39 6.30 13.74 13.07
CA VAL A 39 5.21 13.81 12.09
C VAL A 39 3.87 13.77 12.80
N ARG A 40 3.13 14.88 12.74
CA ARG A 40 1.78 15.00 13.34
C ARG A 40 0.68 15.29 12.34
N ARG A 41 1.05 15.66 11.11
CA ARG A 41 0.12 15.96 10.01
C ARG A 41 0.57 15.29 8.73
N PHE A 42 -0.34 14.59 8.06
CA PHE A 42 -0.04 13.84 6.85
C PHE A 42 -1.33 13.49 6.08
N GLU A 43 -1.15 13.04 4.85
CA GLU A 43 -2.21 12.50 3.99
C GLU A 43 -2.10 10.98 3.95
N VAL A 44 -3.23 10.28 4.01
CA VAL A 44 -3.31 8.82 3.87
C VAL A 44 -3.88 8.50 2.49
N ILE A 45 -3.14 7.73 1.70
CA ILE A 45 -3.60 7.27 0.38
C ILE A 45 -4.12 5.83 0.50
N GLY A 46 -5.45 5.69 0.41
CA GLY A 46 -6.15 4.42 0.27
C GLY A 46 -6.26 3.94 -1.18
N LEU A 47 -6.87 2.77 -1.36
CA LEU A 47 -7.16 2.18 -2.67
C LEU A 47 -8.67 2.03 -2.79
N GLY A 48 -9.33 2.84 -3.63
CA GLY A 48 -10.78 2.87 -3.73
C GLY A 48 -11.36 1.48 -3.96
N LEU A 49 -12.55 1.19 -3.43
CA LEU A 49 -13.18 -0.15 -3.44
C LEU A 49 -12.48 -1.27 -2.67
N SER A 50 -11.22 -1.12 -2.26
CA SER A 50 -10.53 -2.19 -1.54
C SER A 50 -11.32 -2.56 -0.26
N PRO A 51 -11.61 -3.85 -0.02
CA PRO A 51 -12.31 -4.30 1.19
C PRO A 51 -11.54 -4.01 2.49
N SER A 52 -10.25 -3.67 2.37
CA SER A 52 -9.41 -3.27 3.48
C SER A 52 -9.01 -1.79 3.39
N CYS A 53 -8.66 -1.28 2.20
CA CYS A 53 -8.04 0.04 2.05
C CYS A 53 -8.92 1.10 1.34
N GLY A 54 -10.16 0.77 0.98
CA GLY A 54 -11.11 1.73 0.39
C GLY A 54 -11.63 2.69 1.45
N TYR A 55 -11.97 3.91 1.04
CA TYR A 55 -12.44 4.96 1.96
C TYR A 55 -13.83 5.46 1.61
N ARG A 56 -14.06 5.90 0.36
CA ARG A 56 -15.38 6.41 -0.08
C ARG A 56 -16.38 5.26 -0.21
N GLU A 57 -16.00 4.23 -0.96
CA GLU A 57 -16.76 2.99 -1.12
C GLU A 57 -15.84 1.77 -0.96
N THR A 58 -16.43 0.62 -0.66
CA THR A 58 -15.72 -0.63 -0.43
C THR A 58 -16.48 -1.82 -1.02
N GLN A 59 -15.74 -2.87 -1.38
CA GLN A 59 -16.32 -4.15 -1.78
C GLN A 59 -16.88 -4.87 -0.56
N SER A 60 -18.20 -5.01 -0.46
CA SER A 60 -18.93 -5.57 0.69
C SER A 60 -20.19 -6.31 0.23
N ASP A 61 -20.32 -7.54 0.73
CA ASP A 61 -21.47 -8.43 0.50
C ASP A 61 -21.45 -9.58 1.52
N GLU A 62 -22.37 -9.56 2.48
CA GLU A 62 -22.49 -10.57 3.55
C GLU A 62 -22.72 -12.00 3.02
N THR A 63 -23.22 -12.15 1.79
CA THR A 63 -23.47 -13.47 1.18
C THR A 63 -22.23 -14.02 0.46
N TRP A 64 -21.14 -13.26 0.43
CA TRP A 64 -19.94 -13.54 -0.34
C TRP A 64 -18.99 -14.50 0.37
N GLY A 65 -18.83 -15.70 -0.21
CA GLY A 65 -17.94 -16.75 0.30
C GLY A 65 -16.70 -17.01 -0.55
N GLY A 66 -16.28 -16.08 -1.43
CA GLY A 66 -15.12 -16.26 -2.33
C GLY A 66 -15.40 -17.11 -3.59
N ARG A 67 -16.56 -16.93 -4.21
CA ARG A 67 -17.18 -17.91 -5.13
C ARG A 67 -16.60 -17.92 -6.57
N PRO A 68 -16.60 -19.08 -7.27
CA PRO A 68 -16.22 -19.22 -8.68
C PRO A 68 -17.43 -19.19 -9.64
N ARG A 69 -18.26 -18.13 -9.60
CA ARG A 69 -19.37 -17.92 -10.57
C ARG A 69 -19.39 -16.48 -11.05
N SER A 70 -20.11 -16.19 -12.14
CA SER A 70 -20.34 -14.81 -12.57
C SER A 70 -21.02 -14.02 -11.46
N VAL A 71 -20.41 -12.90 -11.10
CA VAL A 71 -20.94 -11.97 -10.11
C VAL A 71 -21.28 -10.68 -10.84
N ASP A 72 -22.44 -10.13 -10.52
CA ASP A 72 -22.73 -8.73 -10.77
C ASP A 72 -21.83 -7.86 -9.87
N VAL A 73 -20.66 -7.50 -10.39
CA VAL A 73 -19.68 -6.60 -9.75
C VAL A 73 -20.23 -5.18 -9.51
N THR A 74 -21.46 -4.89 -9.95
CA THR A 74 -22.11 -3.62 -9.64
C THR A 74 -22.81 -3.63 -8.27
N ARG A 75 -23.16 -4.81 -7.74
CA ARG A 75 -23.97 -4.94 -6.52
C ARG A 75 -23.17 -5.09 -5.22
N ASN A 76 -21.89 -5.43 -5.33
CA ASN A 76 -21.00 -5.63 -4.19
C ASN A 76 -20.23 -4.37 -3.79
N VAL A 77 -20.63 -3.20 -4.28
CA VAL A 77 -20.08 -1.90 -3.87
C VAL A 77 -21.02 -1.28 -2.84
N LYS A 78 -20.47 -0.87 -1.69
CA LYS A 78 -21.20 -0.19 -0.61
C LYS A 78 -20.47 1.07 -0.20
N GLN A 79 -21.22 2.08 0.23
CA GLN A 79 -20.66 3.27 0.87
C GLN A 79 -19.94 2.90 2.16
N GLY A 80 -18.82 3.57 2.42
CA GLY A 80 -18.01 3.35 3.62
C GLY A 80 -16.63 2.76 3.32
N SER A 81 -15.86 2.57 4.38
CA SER A 81 -14.45 2.23 4.31
C SER A 81 -14.16 0.74 4.55
N GLY A 82 -12.99 0.30 4.09
CA GLY A 82 -12.46 -1.03 4.35
C GLY A 82 -11.87 -1.16 5.76
N VAL A 83 -11.70 -2.40 6.20
CA VAL A 83 -11.35 -2.73 7.61
C VAL A 83 -10.07 -2.06 8.11
N TRP A 84 -9.03 -1.94 7.25
CA TRP A 84 -7.78 -1.27 7.66
C TRP A 84 -8.01 0.23 7.88
N ILE A 85 -8.80 0.89 7.02
CA ILE A 85 -9.08 2.32 7.15
C ILE A 85 -9.89 2.62 8.41
N GLU A 86 -10.88 1.78 8.75
CA GLU A 86 -11.62 1.91 10.01
C GLU A 86 -10.69 1.86 11.23
N VAL A 87 -9.84 0.84 11.31
CA VAL A 87 -8.91 0.69 12.44
C VAL A 87 -7.84 1.80 12.43
N LEU A 88 -7.39 2.24 11.25
CA LEU A 88 -6.46 3.35 11.09
C LEU A 88 -7.05 4.64 11.65
N GLU A 89 -8.30 4.96 11.32
CA GLU A 89 -8.95 6.15 11.83
C GLU A 89 -9.05 6.14 13.36
N GLU A 90 -9.44 5.00 13.95
CA GLU A 90 -9.49 4.82 15.40
C GLU A 90 -8.12 5.08 16.04
N VAL A 91 -7.08 4.38 15.56
CA VAL A 91 -5.73 4.48 16.12
C VAL A 91 -5.18 5.89 15.93
N PHE A 92 -5.22 6.45 14.73
CA PHE A 92 -4.61 7.76 14.45
C PHE A 92 -5.30 8.90 15.19
N LYS A 93 -6.64 8.85 15.37
CA LYS A 93 -7.36 9.81 16.22
C LYS A 93 -6.94 9.68 17.68
N SER A 94 -6.76 8.46 18.20
CA SER A 94 -6.32 8.25 19.59
C SER A 94 -4.90 8.79 19.87
N TYR A 95 -4.03 8.82 18.85
CA TYR A 95 -2.69 9.41 18.92
C TYR A 95 -2.68 10.94 18.68
N GLY A 96 -3.84 11.53 18.36
CA GLY A 96 -3.97 12.98 18.14
C GLY A 96 -3.35 13.47 16.83
N PHE A 97 -3.31 12.63 15.79
CA PHE A 97 -2.84 13.06 14.47
C PHE A 97 -3.88 13.91 13.73
N ALA A 98 -3.40 14.86 12.94
CA ALA A 98 -4.21 15.60 11.97
C ALA A 98 -4.01 14.99 10.58
N PHE A 99 -4.97 14.23 10.07
CA PHE A 99 -4.82 13.56 8.79
C PHE A 99 -6.10 13.68 7.96
N ASN A 100 -5.92 13.65 6.64
CA ASN A 100 -7.01 13.41 5.71
C ASN A 100 -6.78 12.06 5.02
N ILE A 101 -7.87 11.46 4.58
CA ILE A 101 -7.83 10.22 3.80
C ILE A 101 -8.33 10.55 2.40
N TYR A 102 -7.52 10.15 1.43
CA TYR A 102 -7.86 10.14 0.02
C TYR A 102 -7.65 8.72 -0.49
N ASP A 103 -8.55 8.18 -1.29
CA ASP A 103 -8.34 6.88 -1.94
C ASP A 103 -8.27 7.04 -3.45
N LEU A 104 -7.31 6.32 -4.06
CA LEU A 104 -7.13 6.35 -5.51
C LEU A 104 -8.41 5.88 -6.20
N PRO A 105 -8.93 6.64 -7.19
CA PRO A 105 -10.10 6.25 -7.95
C PRO A 105 -9.90 4.89 -8.65
N PRO A 106 -10.91 4.01 -8.65
CA PRO A 106 -10.86 2.71 -9.29
C PRO A 106 -10.34 2.68 -10.73
N PRO A 107 -10.68 3.64 -11.62
CA PRO A 107 -10.15 3.64 -12.99
C PRO A 107 -8.62 3.77 -13.08
N LEU A 108 -7.94 4.27 -12.04
CA LEU A 108 -6.47 4.33 -12.01
C LEU A 108 -5.81 3.01 -11.61
N ILE A 109 -6.53 2.13 -10.92
CA ILE A 109 -5.95 0.97 -10.21
C ILE A 109 -6.57 -0.36 -10.59
N TYR A 110 -7.71 -0.37 -11.28
CA TYR A 110 -8.42 -1.56 -11.70
C TYR A 110 -8.85 -1.50 -13.17
N PRO A 111 -9.06 -2.67 -13.80
CA PRO A 111 -9.80 -2.77 -15.05
C PRO A 111 -11.19 -2.13 -14.93
N GLU A 112 -11.70 -1.58 -16.04
CA GLU A 112 -12.94 -0.78 -16.09
C GLU A 112 -14.13 -1.53 -15.48
N GLU A 113 -14.21 -2.85 -15.67
CA GLU A 113 -15.32 -3.68 -15.21
C GLU A 113 -15.49 -3.64 -13.68
N ARG A 114 -14.41 -3.39 -12.93
CA ARG A 114 -14.47 -3.29 -11.47
C ARG A 114 -15.04 -1.95 -10.97
N SER A 115 -15.12 -0.95 -11.83
CA SER A 115 -15.53 0.41 -11.47
C SER A 115 -16.99 0.72 -11.78
N VAL A 116 -17.70 -0.18 -12.48
CA VAL A 116 -19.06 0.06 -12.99
C VAL A 116 -20.07 0.37 -11.87
N GLY A 117 -19.99 -0.36 -10.74
CA GLY A 117 -20.91 -0.20 -9.61
C GLY A 117 -20.67 1.03 -8.73
N THR A 118 -19.64 1.82 -9.00
CA THR A 118 -19.28 2.95 -8.15
C THR A 118 -20.22 4.12 -8.29
N SER A 119 -20.29 4.98 -7.28
CA SER A 119 -21.00 6.25 -7.35
C SER A 119 -20.18 7.44 -6.86
N SER A 120 -19.16 7.19 -6.03
CA SER A 120 -18.36 8.24 -5.38
C SER A 120 -17.04 8.57 -6.08
N TYR A 121 -16.79 7.98 -7.26
CA TYR A 121 -15.54 8.14 -8.00
C TYR A 121 -15.80 8.66 -9.42
N PRO A 122 -14.82 9.37 -10.02
CA PRO A 122 -14.81 9.65 -11.44
C PRO A 122 -14.91 8.36 -12.27
N LYS A 123 -15.48 8.46 -13.47
CA LYS A 123 -15.82 7.28 -14.29
C LYS A 123 -14.74 6.92 -15.29
N THR A 124 -13.94 7.89 -15.69
CA THR A 124 -12.87 7.69 -16.66
C THR A 124 -11.49 7.75 -15.99
N TYR A 125 -10.49 7.15 -16.65
CA TYR A 125 -9.09 7.28 -16.26
C TYR A 125 -8.65 8.75 -16.23
N GLU A 126 -9.02 9.53 -17.24
CA GLU A 126 -8.66 10.95 -17.35
C GLU A 126 -9.23 11.78 -16.20
N GLU A 127 -10.53 11.68 -15.91
CA GLU A 127 -11.13 12.41 -14.80
C GLU A 127 -10.52 11.99 -13.45
N SER A 128 -10.20 10.71 -13.31
CA SER A 128 -9.52 10.19 -12.12
C SER A 128 -8.11 10.75 -11.96
N LEU A 129 -7.37 10.87 -13.06
CA LEU A 129 -6.02 11.44 -13.07
C LEU A 129 -6.06 12.95 -12.78
N LYS A 130 -7.07 13.67 -13.29
CA LYS A 130 -7.32 15.08 -12.95
C LYS A 130 -7.58 15.24 -11.46
N GLU A 131 -8.46 14.43 -10.88
CA GLU A 131 -8.74 14.44 -9.43
C GLU A 131 -7.45 14.19 -8.63
N LEU A 132 -6.65 13.19 -8.99
CA LEU A 132 -5.38 12.91 -8.33
C LEU A 132 -4.41 14.09 -8.41
N CYS A 133 -4.28 14.71 -9.59
CA CYS A 133 -3.41 15.88 -9.77
C CYS A 133 -3.84 17.04 -8.87
N GLU A 134 -5.13 17.36 -8.84
CA GLU A 134 -5.69 18.41 -7.98
C GLU A 134 -5.42 18.13 -6.50
N ARG A 135 -5.62 16.88 -6.06
CA ARG A 135 -5.36 16.44 -4.68
C ARG A 135 -3.90 16.58 -4.27
N LEU A 136 -2.99 16.28 -5.19
CA LEU A 136 -1.55 16.35 -4.95
C LEU A 136 -0.94 17.74 -5.26
N GLY A 137 -1.74 18.70 -5.73
CA GLY A 137 -1.27 20.04 -6.09
C GLY A 137 -0.52 20.13 -7.42
N TYR A 138 -0.67 19.14 -8.30
CA TYR A 138 -0.11 19.13 -9.66
C TYR A 138 -1.07 19.76 -10.68
N ASN A 139 -0.50 20.36 -11.72
CA ASN A 139 -1.27 20.87 -12.85
C ASN A 139 -1.36 19.78 -13.95
N TYR A 140 -2.57 19.26 -14.18
CA TYR A 140 -2.82 18.21 -15.16
C TYR A 140 -2.39 18.59 -16.60
N GLU A 141 -2.72 19.81 -17.05
CA GLU A 141 -2.37 20.29 -18.40
C GLU A 141 -0.85 20.33 -18.64
N ARG A 142 -0.07 20.65 -17.60
CA ARG A 142 1.40 20.61 -17.67
C ARG A 142 1.97 19.19 -17.77
N LEU A 143 1.28 18.18 -17.24
CA LEU A 143 1.71 16.77 -17.38
C LEU A 143 1.52 16.29 -18.82
N LEU A 144 0.40 16.63 -19.45
CA LEU A 144 0.14 16.30 -20.85
C LEU A 144 1.16 16.93 -21.80
N ALA A 145 1.59 18.17 -21.53
CA ALA A 145 2.60 18.87 -22.33
C ALA A 145 4.00 18.21 -22.30
N LYS A 146 4.28 17.33 -21.33
CA LYS A 146 5.54 16.54 -21.25
C LYS A 146 5.46 15.20 -22.00
N SER A 147 4.50 15.04 -22.91
CA SER A 147 4.26 13.79 -23.67
C SER A 147 3.91 12.58 -22.79
N TYR A 148 3.42 12.81 -21.56
CA TYR A 148 2.76 11.75 -20.80
C TYR A 148 1.38 11.56 -21.41
N HIS A 149 1.28 10.67 -22.39
CA HIS A 149 0.00 10.26 -22.95
C HIS A 149 -0.49 9.08 -22.12
N PRO A 150 -1.52 9.27 -21.26
CA PRO A 150 -2.12 8.17 -20.53
C PRO A 150 -2.91 7.31 -21.51
N ILE A 151 -2.21 6.48 -22.28
CA ILE A 151 -2.81 5.35 -22.97
C ILE A 151 -3.08 4.33 -21.87
N GLY A 152 -4.30 3.80 -21.79
CA GLY A 152 -4.60 2.69 -20.89
C GLY A 152 -3.52 1.62 -21.05
N PHE A 153 -2.83 1.27 -19.96
CA PHE A 153 -1.80 0.26 -20.02
C PHE A 153 -2.46 -1.12 -20.10
N ASP A 154 -2.58 -1.67 -21.31
CA ASP A 154 -3.00 -3.07 -21.52
C ASP A 154 -1.83 -4.06 -21.25
N VAL A 155 -0.66 -3.54 -20.88
CA VAL A 155 0.54 -4.34 -20.59
C VAL A 155 0.96 -4.10 -19.14
N ASP A 156 1.08 -5.19 -18.37
CA ASP A 156 1.66 -5.15 -17.04
C ASP A 156 3.15 -4.75 -17.13
N ARG A 157 3.45 -3.48 -16.81
CA ARG A 157 4.80 -2.93 -16.82
C ARG A 157 5.60 -3.29 -15.57
N ARG A 158 5.01 -3.98 -14.58
CA ARG A 158 5.73 -4.35 -13.36
C ARG A 158 6.76 -5.40 -13.70
N SER A 159 8.01 -5.15 -13.33
CA SER A 159 9.14 -6.03 -13.69
C SER A 159 9.22 -7.32 -12.84
N LYS A 160 8.26 -7.52 -11.93
CA LYS A 160 8.31 -8.50 -10.83
C LYS A 160 9.57 -8.35 -9.97
N LYS A 161 10.14 -7.14 -9.91
CA LYS A 161 11.23 -6.80 -9.03
C LYS A 161 10.73 -5.95 -7.88
N ILE A 162 11.29 -6.18 -6.69
CA ILE A 162 11.00 -5.39 -5.50
C ILE A 162 12.32 -4.85 -4.95
N LEU A 163 12.37 -3.55 -4.69
CA LEU A 163 13.46 -2.93 -3.96
C LEU A 163 13.08 -2.80 -2.49
N LEU A 164 13.82 -3.46 -1.61
CA LEU A 164 13.78 -3.27 -0.17
C LEU A 164 14.87 -2.27 0.23
N ALA A 165 14.49 -1.13 0.78
CA ALA A 165 15.42 -0.06 1.12
C ALA A 165 15.00 0.66 2.41
N PRO A 166 15.94 1.30 3.13
CA PRO A 166 15.57 2.23 4.20
C PRO A 166 14.89 3.48 3.61
N LEU A 167 13.99 4.13 4.34
CA LEU A 167 13.29 5.34 3.88
C LEU A 167 14.26 6.50 3.59
N GLU A 168 15.41 6.51 4.27
CA GLU A 168 16.51 7.43 4.05
C GLU A 168 17.00 7.40 2.59
N PHE A 169 17.00 6.25 1.93
CA PHE A 169 17.33 6.11 0.50
C PHE A 169 16.39 6.96 -0.37
N ALA A 170 15.08 6.87 -0.13
CA ALA A 170 14.08 7.65 -0.87
C ALA A 170 14.12 9.15 -0.55
N SER A 171 14.72 9.53 0.57
CA SER A 171 14.77 10.92 1.05
C SER A 171 15.96 11.71 0.50
N LYS A 172 16.88 11.06 -0.23
CA LYS A 172 18.07 11.70 -0.81
C LYS A 172 17.78 12.60 -2.01
N PHE A 173 16.52 12.63 -2.50
CA PHE A 173 16.09 13.41 -3.67
C PHE A 173 17.00 13.22 -4.89
N ASP A 174 17.51 12.00 -5.10
CA ASP A 174 18.31 11.67 -6.26
C ASP A 174 17.47 10.93 -7.32
N GLU A 175 17.93 10.99 -8.58
CA GLU A 175 17.29 10.33 -9.72
C GLU A 175 17.39 8.79 -9.64
N THR A 176 18.00 8.22 -8.59
CA THR A 176 18.18 6.77 -8.48
C THR A 176 16.86 6.07 -8.15
N LEU A 177 16.06 6.61 -7.23
CA LEU A 177 14.75 6.04 -6.93
C LEU A 177 13.83 6.11 -8.16
N ASP A 178 13.84 7.25 -8.85
CA ASP A 178 13.03 7.47 -10.06
C ASP A 178 13.36 6.43 -11.13
N ARG A 179 14.65 6.15 -11.37
CA ARG A 179 15.07 5.09 -12.30
C ARG A 179 14.53 3.71 -11.93
N TYR A 180 14.53 3.34 -10.64
CA TYR A 180 13.95 2.05 -10.22
C TYR A 180 12.44 1.99 -10.46
N VAL A 181 11.72 3.09 -10.18
CA VAL A 181 10.28 3.17 -10.42
C VAL A 181 9.98 3.12 -11.93
N GLU A 182 10.74 3.82 -12.76
CA GLU A 182 10.64 3.79 -14.23
C GLU A 182 10.93 2.39 -14.81
N ASP A 183 11.89 1.67 -14.22
CA ASP A 183 12.19 0.26 -14.52
C ASP A 183 11.13 -0.72 -13.96
N GLY A 184 10.06 -0.21 -13.36
CA GLY A 184 8.90 -0.98 -12.90
C GLY A 184 9.15 -1.77 -11.61
N PHE A 185 10.09 -1.36 -10.76
CA PHE A 185 10.27 -1.95 -9.43
C PHE A 185 9.12 -1.56 -8.51
N GLY A 186 8.62 -2.52 -7.74
CA GLY A 186 7.87 -2.22 -6.52
C GLY A 186 8.82 -1.82 -5.40
N LEU A 187 8.35 -1.01 -4.45
CA LEU A 187 9.16 -0.52 -3.34
C LEU A 187 8.63 -1.05 -2.00
N ILE A 188 9.55 -1.48 -1.13
CA ILE A 188 9.32 -1.69 0.30
C ILE A 188 10.29 -0.75 1.02
N LEU A 189 9.77 0.36 1.52
CA LEU A 189 10.56 1.36 2.25
C LEU A 189 10.38 1.16 3.75
N VAL A 190 11.49 0.92 4.44
CA VAL A 190 11.50 0.67 5.88
C VAL A 190 11.65 2.01 6.59
N PRO A 191 10.67 2.41 7.44
CA PRO A 191 10.68 3.74 8.02
C PRO A 191 11.86 3.96 8.98
N ARG A 192 12.27 5.21 9.12
CA ARG A 192 13.34 5.60 10.04
C ARG A 192 12.89 5.44 11.48
N SER A 193 13.56 4.58 12.25
CA SER A 193 13.34 4.47 13.68
C SER A 193 14.55 3.88 14.42
N ASN A 194 14.92 4.48 15.55
CA ASN A 194 16.03 4.03 16.39
C ASN A 194 15.59 3.40 17.72
N VAL A 195 14.28 3.41 17.99
CA VAL A 195 13.68 2.80 19.19
C VAL A 195 12.96 1.51 18.81
N MET A 196 13.17 0.45 19.61
CA MET A 196 12.54 -0.84 19.42
C MET A 196 11.50 -1.10 20.52
N THR A 197 10.23 -1.14 20.11
CA THR A 197 9.08 -1.55 20.92
C THR A 197 8.55 -2.90 20.44
N HIS A 198 7.58 -3.46 21.15
CA HIS A 198 6.93 -4.70 20.77
C HIS A 198 6.23 -4.55 19.41
N GLU A 199 5.50 -3.47 19.21
CA GLU A 199 4.68 -3.18 18.03
C GLU A 199 5.56 -2.88 16.80
N ARG A 200 6.70 -2.20 16.99
CA ARG A 200 7.68 -2.01 15.92
C ARG A 200 8.38 -3.30 15.54
N ARG A 201 8.58 -4.22 16.48
CA ARG A 201 9.08 -5.56 16.18
C ARG A 201 8.05 -6.38 15.41
N ALA A 202 6.77 -6.28 15.75
CA ALA A 202 5.69 -6.90 14.99
C ALA A 202 5.61 -6.33 13.55
N LEU A 203 5.78 -5.00 13.39
CA LEU A 203 5.90 -4.35 12.08
C LEU A 203 7.07 -4.92 11.25
N LEU A 204 8.24 -5.13 11.86
CA LEU A 204 9.36 -5.78 11.18
C LEU A 204 9.02 -7.21 10.74
N ASP A 205 8.41 -8.02 11.60
CA ASP A 205 8.01 -9.39 11.23
C ASP A 205 7.01 -9.38 10.07
N ALA A 206 6.11 -8.39 10.02
CA ALA A 206 5.20 -8.20 8.89
C ALA A 206 5.94 -7.88 7.58
N ILE A 207 6.95 -6.99 7.61
CA ILE A 207 7.77 -6.64 6.45
C ILE A 207 8.58 -7.87 5.97
N VAL A 208 9.19 -8.61 6.90
CA VAL A 208 9.92 -9.85 6.56
C VAL A 208 9.01 -10.87 5.89
N ARG A 209 7.80 -11.09 6.43
CA ARG A 209 6.81 -11.97 5.79
C ARG A 209 6.33 -11.43 4.45
N GLN A 210 6.27 -10.11 4.26
CA GLN A 210 5.97 -9.52 2.97
C GLN A 210 7.08 -9.86 1.95
N VAL A 211 8.36 -9.76 2.33
CA VAL A 211 9.49 -10.18 1.49
C VAL A 211 9.39 -11.67 1.13
N GLU A 212 9.15 -12.55 2.12
CA GLU A 212 8.93 -13.98 1.89
C GLU A 212 7.79 -14.24 0.89
N ASN A 213 6.69 -13.52 1.03
CA ASN A 213 5.52 -13.67 0.15
C ASN A 213 5.82 -13.23 -1.28
N HIS A 214 6.61 -12.17 -1.48
CA HIS A 214 7.06 -11.75 -2.81
C HIS A 214 7.92 -12.82 -3.47
N ILE A 215 8.91 -13.37 -2.74
CA ILE A 215 9.77 -14.45 -3.24
C ILE A 215 8.92 -15.67 -3.63
N LYS A 216 8.02 -16.12 -2.73
CA LYS A 216 7.09 -17.24 -3.01
C LYS A 216 6.16 -16.96 -4.19
N ALA A 217 5.80 -15.70 -4.43
CA ALA A 217 4.99 -15.30 -5.56
C ALA A 217 5.76 -15.26 -6.89
N GLY A 218 7.09 -15.40 -6.87
CA GLY A 218 7.96 -15.38 -8.04
C GLY A 218 8.57 -14.00 -8.35
N TYR A 219 8.57 -13.09 -7.38
CA TYR A 219 9.25 -11.80 -7.50
C TYR A 219 10.72 -11.94 -7.14
N ARG A 220 11.58 -11.15 -7.81
CA ARG A 220 12.97 -10.98 -7.42
C ARG A 220 13.09 -9.78 -6.50
N VAL A 221 13.41 -10.02 -5.23
CA VAL A 221 13.66 -8.96 -4.25
C VAL A 221 15.13 -8.55 -4.33
N PHE A 222 15.41 -7.27 -4.12
CA PHE A 222 16.75 -6.68 -4.03
C PHE A 222 16.83 -5.85 -2.75
N ILE A 223 17.98 -5.85 -2.09
CA ILE A 223 18.24 -5.00 -0.92
C ILE A 223 19.15 -3.86 -1.35
N HIS A 224 18.72 -2.62 -1.10
CA HIS A 224 19.62 -1.49 -1.15
C HIS A 224 20.24 -1.26 0.23
N GLU A 225 21.54 -1.52 0.37
CA GLU A 225 22.25 -1.29 1.61
C GLU A 225 22.72 0.15 1.70
N ASP A 226 22.25 0.84 2.74
CA ASP A 226 22.61 2.20 3.09
C ASP A 226 22.73 2.28 4.61
N ASP A 227 23.27 3.37 5.16
CA ASP A 227 23.33 3.59 6.62
C ASP A 227 21.90 3.87 7.16
N GLY A 228 21.10 2.82 7.23
CA GLY A 228 19.72 2.86 7.67
C GLY A 228 19.59 2.93 9.19
N SER A 229 18.40 3.31 9.65
CA SER A 229 18.06 3.32 11.07
C SER A 229 18.23 1.95 11.77
N ARG A 230 18.19 1.94 13.11
CA ARG A 230 18.21 0.68 13.89
C ARG A 230 17.13 -0.30 13.41
N LEU A 231 15.94 0.19 13.09
CA LEU A 231 14.84 -0.63 12.58
C LEU A 231 15.23 -1.38 11.30
N PHE A 232 15.93 -0.71 10.37
CA PHE A 232 16.42 -1.35 9.14
C PHE A 232 17.51 -2.39 9.42
N ARG A 233 18.46 -2.11 10.31
CA ARG A 233 19.48 -3.10 10.70
C ARG A 233 18.87 -4.35 11.34
N GLU A 234 17.86 -4.17 12.20
CA GLU A 234 17.15 -5.31 12.79
C GLU A 234 16.30 -6.08 11.77
N LEU A 235 15.78 -5.41 10.74
CA LEU A 235 15.15 -6.10 9.61
C LEU A 235 16.13 -7.02 8.90
N LEU A 236 17.33 -6.54 8.58
CA LEU A 236 18.37 -7.34 7.91
C LEU A 236 18.77 -8.56 8.78
N LYS A 237 18.91 -8.36 10.09
CA LYS A 237 19.13 -9.46 11.04
C LYS A 237 18.02 -10.50 10.97
N LEU A 238 16.76 -10.08 10.94
CA LEU A 238 15.61 -10.99 10.85
C LEU A 238 15.53 -11.75 9.52
N LEU A 239 15.90 -11.10 8.43
CA LEU A 239 16.05 -11.79 7.14
C LEU A 239 17.16 -12.85 7.22
N GLY A 240 18.25 -12.56 7.92
CA GLY A 240 19.34 -13.51 8.17
C GLY A 240 18.92 -14.71 9.03
N GLU A 241 18.20 -14.47 10.13
CA GLU A 241 17.65 -15.51 11.02
C GLU A 241 16.71 -16.49 10.28
N ARG A 242 16.11 -16.04 9.17
CA ARG A 242 15.23 -16.85 8.31
C ARG A 242 15.92 -17.42 7.07
N GLY A 243 17.23 -17.24 6.93
CA GLY A 243 18.01 -17.71 5.78
C GLY A 243 17.66 -17.01 4.46
N LEU A 244 17.05 -15.82 4.52
CA LEU A 244 16.66 -15.06 3.32
C LEU A 244 17.75 -14.09 2.88
N LEU A 245 18.50 -13.51 3.83
CA LEU A 245 19.45 -12.42 3.56
C LEU A 245 20.47 -12.81 2.48
N GLU A 246 21.13 -13.97 2.62
CA GLU A 246 22.15 -14.44 1.67
C GLU A 246 21.60 -14.77 0.27
N SER A 247 20.29 -15.01 0.16
CA SER A 247 19.62 -15.35 -1.11
C SER A 247 19.16 -14.13 -1.90
N ILE A 248 19.10 -12.96 -1.25
CA ILE A 248 18.60 -11.72 -1.85
C ILE A 248 19.80 -10.91 -2.36
N PRO A 249 19.85 -10.52 -3.64
CA PRO A 249 20.92 -9.66 -4.15
C PRO A 249 20.95 -8.29 -3.46
N HIS A 250 22.15 -7.84 -3.11
CA HIS A 250 22.43 -6.51 -2.56
C HIS A 250 22.90 -5.58 -3.70
N ILE A 251 22.33 -4.39 -3.81
CA ILE A 251 22.59 -3.43 -4.91
C ILE A 251 22.79 -2.01 -4.42
#